data_AF-A0A8S1CTU6-F1
#
_entry.id   AF-A0A8S1CTU6-F1
#
_cell.length_a   1.000
_cell.length_b   1.000
_cell.length_c   1.000
_cell.angle_alpha   90.00
_cell.angle_beta   90.00
_cell.angle_gamma   90.00
#
_symmetry.space_group_name_H-M   'P 1'
#
loop_
_entity.id
_entity.type
_entity.pdbx_description
1 polymer ?
#
loop_
_entity_poly.entity_id
_entity_poly.type
_entity_poly.pdbx_seq_one_letter_code
_entity_poly.pdbx_strand_id
1 'polypeptide(L)'
;MVDLGMKVVGVSRKLIGAPQRIDVSSGEGHTGEMVLVQGDVTQLRDISRILNWTRKEFGRTDVLVNAAGLFHNFRITSCDPETLKKMYETNIIATLLFSRAAVWEMMANRTTNGHIITISSLIGKQDMNAFSGAYLATHDAVRRLTDVLEAEVKESLLPISVNNIRTSHRLVAKKHKDHIPIQDITPEDIAKAICLAVSLDHPY
;
A
#
# COMPACT_ATOMS: atom_id res chain seq x y z
N MET A 1 -13.50 0.71 3.48
CA MET A 1 -13.23 -0.67 3.98
C MET A 1 -14.01 -0.95 5.25
N VAL A 2 -13.82 -0.19 6.34
CA VAL A 2 -14.69 -0.34 7.54
C VAL A 2 -16.16 -0.12 7.19
N ASP A 3 -16.45 0.90 6.36
CA ASP A 3 -17.81 1.14 5.85
C ASP A 3 -18.37 -0.01 5.00
N LEU A 4 -17.51 -0.92 4.50
CA LEU A 4 -17.91 -2.15 3.82
C LEU A 4 -18.02 -3.34 4.78
N GLY A 5 -17.98 -3.12 6.10
CA GLY A 5 -18.02 -4.17 7.12
C GLY A 5 -16.70 -4.93 7.30
N MET A 6 -15.59 -4.48 6.69
CA MET A 6 -14.30 -5.17 6.81
C MET A 6 -13.66 -4.95 8.17
N LYS A 7 -12.86 -5.95 8.61
CA LYS A 7 -11.95 -5.84 9.75
C LYS A 7 -10.59 -5.40 9.23
N VAL A 8 -10.14 -4.22 9.62
CA VAL A 8 -8.98 -3.53 9.04
C VAL A 8 -7.85 -3.46 10.07
N VAL A 9 -6.66 -3.89 9.67
CA VAL A 9 -5.44 -3.76 10.48
C VAL A 9 -4.55 -2.67 9.89
N GLY A 10 -4.41 -1.56 10.60
CA GLY A 10 -3.48 -0.48 10.24
C GLY A 10 -2.14 -0.65 10.94
N VAL A 11 -1.03 -0.47 10.21
CA VAL A 11 0.32 -0.59 10.77
C VAL A 11 0.93 0.81 10.93
N SER A 12 1.44 1.11 12.12
CA SER A 12 2.11 2.40 12.38
C SER A 12 3.34 2.24 13.26
N ARG A 13 4.45 2.86 12.86
CA ARG A 13 5.67 2.97 13.68
C ARG A 13 5.48 3.89 14.89
N LYS A 14 4.51 4.81 14.82
CA LYS A 14 4.26 5.80 15.88
C LYS A 14 3.39 5.25 17.01
N LEU A 15 2.63 4.18 16.75
CA LEU A 15 1.93 3.49 17.81
C LEU A 15 2.97 2.78 18.70
N ILE A 16 2.89 3.00 20.01
CA ILE A 16 3.76 2.35 20.98
C ILE A 16 2.87 1.54 21.93
N GLY A 17 3.17 0.25 22.07
CA GLY A 17 2.46 -0.63 22.99
C GLY A 17 1.41 -1.51 22.33
N ALA A 18 0.34 -1.81 23.07
CA ALA A 18 -0.68 -2.78 22.67
C ALA A 18 -1.50 -2.31 21.45
N PRO A 19 -2.08 -3.25 20.68
CA PRO A 19 -3.03 -2.91 19.61
C PRO A 19 -4.15 -2.00 20.10
N GLN A 20 -4.50 -0.99 19.31
CA GLN A 20 -5.56 -0.03 19.64
C GLN A 20 -6.73 -0.24 18.69
N ARG A 21 -7.87 -0.64 19.24
CA ARG A 21 -9.14 -0.70 18.50
C ARG A 21 -9.69 0.71 18.35
N ILE A 22 -10.05 1.07 17.13
CA ILE A 22 -10.65 2.35 16.78
C ILE A 22 -12.09 2.07 16.39
N ASP A 23 -13.01 2.65 17.15
CA ASP A 23 -14.43 2.67 16.77
C ASP A 23 -14.58 3.59 15.56
N VAL A 24 -14.74 2.99 14.39
CA VAL A 24 -15.07 3.70 13.18
C VAL A 24 -16.56 3.55 12.98
N SER A 25 -17.34 4.53 13.45
CA SER A 25 -18.78 4.54 13.23
C SER A 25 -19.06 4.76 11.75
N SER A 26 -19.43 3.70 11.02
CA SER A 26 -19.93 3.85 9.65
C SER A 26 -21.36 4.43 9.70
N GLY A 27 -21.62 5.44 8.89
CA GLY A 27 -22.95 6.07 8.81
C GLY A 27 -24.04 5.18 8.18
N GLU A 28 -23.67 4.00 7.69
CA GLU A 28 -24.52 3.13 6.85
C GLU A 28 -24.90 1.79 7.50
N GLY A 29 -24.75 1.64 8.82
CA GLY A 29 -25.20 0.44 9.55
C GLY A 29 -24.28 -0.79 9.43
N HIS A 30 -23.08 -0.63 8.89
CA HIS A 30 -22.04 -1.67 8.86
C HIS A 30 -21.19 -1.63 10.14
N THR A 31 -20.87 -2.80 10.70
CA THR A 31 -20.04 -2.97 11.91
C THR A 31 -18.60 -3.38 11.57
N GLY A 32 -17.97 -2.68 10.62
CA GLY A 32 -16.54 -2.87 10.39
C GLY A 32 -15.71 -2.43 11.60
N GLU A 33 -14.50 -2.95 11.71
CA GLU A 33 -13.60 -2.68 12.83
C GLU A 33 -12.24 -2.22 12.30
N MET A 34 -11.59 -1.26 12.97
CA MET A 34 -10.21 -0.91 12.70
C MET A 34 -9.34 -1.14 13.92
N VAL A 35 -8.20 -1.81 13.74
CA VAL A 35 -7.20 -2.00 14.80
C VAL A 35 -5.86 -1.49 14.31
N LEU A 36 -5.24 -0.61 15.08
CA LEU A 36 -3.86 -0.21 14.86
C LEU A 36 -2.91 -1.14 15.59
N VAL A 37 -1.89 -1.61 14.89
CA VAL A 37 -0.79 -2.39 15.45
C VAL A 37 0.54 -1.66 15.24
N GLN A 38 1.39 -1.71 16.27
CA GLN A 38 2.76 -1.21 16.12
C GLN A 38 3.51 -2.08 15.11
N GLY A 39 4.31 -1.46 14.25
CA GLY A 39 5.27 -2.17 13.41
C GLY A 39 6.03 -1.25 12.46
N ASP A 40 7.24 -1.66 12.10
CA ASP A 40 8.01 -1.07 11.01
C ASP A 40 7.99 -2.02 9.81
N VAL A 41 7.44 -1.54 8.69
CA VAL A 41 7.28 -2.34 7.48
C VAL A 41 8.62 -2.76 6.85
N THR A 42 9.72 -2.10 7.20
CA THR A 42 11.06 -2.47 6.77
C THR A 42 11.64 -3.67 7.53
N GLN A 43 11.01 -4.07 8.64
CA GLN A 43 11.52 -5.12 9.53
C GLN A 43 10.82 -6.46 9.26
N LEU A 44 11.57 -7.46 8.78
CA LEU A 44 11.07 -8.81 8.51
C LEU A 44 10.27 -9.41 9.68
N ARG A 45 10.76 -9.21 10.91
CA ARG A 45 10.09 -9.68 12.13
C ARG A 45 8.69 -9.11 12.29
N ASP A 46 8.47 -7.86 11.87
CA ASP A 46 7.19 -7.18 12.02
C ASP A 46 6.20 -7.68 10.97
N ILE A 47 6.64 -7.97 9.74
CA ILE A 47 5.79 -8.58 8.70
C ILE A 47 5.14 -9.86 9.21
N SER A 48 5.96 -10.81 9.67
CA SER A 48 5.47 -12.09 10.17
C SER A 48 4.62 -11.94 11.43
N ARG A 49 5.00 -11.04 12.34
CA ARG A 49 4.24 -10.77 13.56
C ARG A 49 2.86 -10.18 13.25
N ILE A 50 2.78 -9.23 12.33
CA ILE A 50 1.53 -8.55 11.95
C ILE A 50 0.59 -9.56 11.28
N LEU A 51 1.04 -10.29 10.26
CA LEU A 51 0.20 -11.30 9.60
C LEU A 51 -0.26 -12.40 10.55
N ASN A 52 0.62 -12.86 11.45
CA ASN A 52 0.24 -13.84 12.47
C ASN A 52 -0.77 -13.29 13.48
N TRP A 53 -0.63 -12.01 13.88
CA TRP A 53 -1.59 -11.35 14.75
C TRP A 53 -2.95 -11.21 14.06
N THR A 54 -2.98 -10.71 12.82
CA THR A 54 -4.20 -10.59 12.00
C THR A 54 -4.90 -11.94 11.86
N ARG A 55 -4.15 -13.01 11.57
CA ARG A 55 -4.69 -14.37 11.47
C ARG A 55 -5.27 -14.88 12.78
N LYS A 56 -4.61 -14.62 13.92
CA LYS A 56 -5.13 -15.03 15.24
C LYS A 56 -6.39 -14.28 15.62
N GLU A 57 -6.46 -13.00 15.30
CA GLU A 57 -7.58 -12.12 15.69
C GLU A 57 -8.78 -12.27 14.75
N PHE A 58 -8.53 -12.35 13.45
CA PHE A 58 -9.56 -12.25 12.40
C PHE A 58 -9.66 -13.47 11.50
N GLY A 59 -8.78 -14.46 11.67
CA GLY A 59 -8.83 -15.75 11.00
C GLY A 59 -7.90 -15.87 9.79
N ARG A 60 -7.85 -14.87 8.91
CA ARG A 60 -7.01 -14.84 7.70
C ARG A 60 -6.82 -13.42 7.16
N THR A 61 -5.97 -13.26 6.14
CA THR A 61 -5.89 -12.03 5.34
C THR A 61 -6.59 -12.22 4.00
N ASP A 62 -7.61 -11.39 3.74
CA ASP A 62 -8.27 -11.33 2.42
C ASP A 62 -7.71 -10.20 1.55
N VAL A 63 -7.27 -9.10 2.17
CA VAL A 63 -6.79 -7.92 1.45
C VAL A 63 -5.49 -7.39 2.07
N LEU A 64 -4.47 -7.20 1.23
CA LEU A 64 -3.27 -6.44 1.57
C LEU A 64 -3.29 -5.11 0.81
N VAL A 65 -3.07 -4.00 1.52
CA VAL A 65 -2.80 -2.70 0.88
C VAL A 65 -1.40 -2.21 1.22
N ASN A 66 -0.53 -2.17 0.21
CA ASN A 66 0.78 -1.56 0.30
C ASN A 66 0.65 -0.03 0.12
N ALA A 67 0.46 0.67 1.24
CA ALA A 67 0.33 2.13 1.28
C ALA A 67 1.55 2.85 1.90
N ALA A 68 2.47 2.11 2.51
CA ALA A 68 3.64 2.71 3.14
C ALA A 68 4.60 3.28 2.09
N GLY A 69 4.97 4.55 2.25
CA GLY A 69 5.89 5.24 1.36
C GLY A 69 6.72 6.28 2.10
N LEU A 70 7.98 6.42 1.69
CA LEU A 70 8.91 7.45 2.14
C LEU A 70 9.30 8.33 0.97
N PHE A 71 8.97 9.61 1.06
CA PHE A 71 9.40 10.64 0.15
C PHE A 71 10.54 11.45 0.78
N HIS A 72 11.59 11.69 -0.01
CA HIS A 72 12.61 12.67 0.32
C HIS A 72 12.98 13.47 -0.92
N ASN A 73 13.22 14.75 -0.73
CA ASN A 73 13.53 15.69 -1.80
C ASN A 73 15.03 15.95 -1.86
N PHE A 74 15.74 15.33 -2.80
CA PHE A 74 17.19 15.49 -2.98
C PHE A 74 17.61 15.33 -4.44
N ARG A 75 18.70 15.99 -4.83
CA ARG A 75 19.36 15.66 -6.10
C ARG A 75 20.08 14.34 -5.96
N ILE A 76 20.06 13.52 -7.00
CA ILE A 76 20.78 12.23 -7.01
C ILE A 76 22.27 12.45 -6.70
N THR A 77 22.86 13.53 -7.21
CA THR A 77 24.28 13.88 -7.00
C THR A 77 24.62 14.40 -5.61
N SER A 78 23.61 14.69 -4.76
CA SER A 78 23.81 15.22 -3.41
C SER A 78 23.01 14.46 -2.36
N CYS A 79 22.57 13.24 -2.70
CA CYS A 79 21.77 12.40 -1.81
C CYS A 79 22.68 11.78 -0.74
N ASP A 80 22.24 11.84 0.52
CA ASP A 80 22.79 11.00 1.57
C ASP A 80 22.48 9.52 1.30
N PRO A 81 23.49 8.63 1.18
CA PRO A 81 23.28 7.21 0.88
C PRO A 81 22.34 6.50 1.87
N GLU A 82 22.35 6.87 3.15
CA GLU A 82 21.48 6.26 4.15
C GLU A 82 20.01 6.65 3.94
N THR A 83 19.75 7.89 3.54
CA THR A 83 18.42 8.35 3.14
C THR A 83 17.91 7.62 1.90
N LEU A 84 18.78 7.42 0.90
CA LEU A 84 18.45 6.62 -0.29
C LEU A 84 18.10 5.18 0.09
N LYS A 85 18.93 4.55 0.92
CA LYS A 85 18.73 3.17 1.39
C LYS A 85 17.40 3.03 2.12
N LYS A 86 17.06 3.95 3.04
CA LYS A 86 15.78 3.95 3.76
C LYS A 86 14.58 4.07 2.82
N MET A 87 14.68 4.88 1.76
CA MET A 87 13.63 4.97 0.75
C MET A 87 13.47 3.67 -0.03
N TYR A 88 14.57 3.03 -0.42
CA TYR A 88 14.53 1.73 -1.10
C TYR A 88 13.93 0.64 -0.19
N GLU A 89 14.36 0.59 1.07
CA GLU A 89 13.83 -0.36 2.05
C GLU A 89 12.33 -0.17 2.28
N THR A 90 11.87 1.07 2.41
CA THR A 90 10.46 1.37 2.67
C THR A 90 9.59 1.16 1.43
N ASN A 91 9.99 1.71 0.27
CA ASN A 91 9.11 1.77 -0.90
C ASN A 91 9.14 0.45 -1.67
N ILE A 92 10.32 -0.12 -1.87
CA ILE A 92 10.51 -1.30 -2.73
C ILE A 92 10.50 -2.58 -1.89
N ILE A 93 11.44 -2.70 -0.95
CA ILE A 93 11.70 -3.96 -0.25
C ILE A 93 10.53 -4.34 0.64
N ALA A 94 10.00 -3.40 1.44
CA ALA A 94 8.83 -3.67 2.28
C ALA A 94 7.62 -4.09 1.43
N THR A 95 7.31 -3.37 0.34
CA THR A 95 6.21 -3.72 -0.58
C THR A 95 6.37 -5.14 -1.13
N LEU A 96 7.56 -5.51 -1.59
CA LEU A 96 7.82 -6.85 -2.11
C LEU A 96 7.65 -7.93 -1.03
N LEU A 97 8.20 -7.70 0.16
CA LEU A 97 8.19 -8.67 1.25
C LEU A 97 6.78 -8.86 1.84
N PHE A 98 6.01 -7.79 2.01
CA PHE A 98 4.62 -7.88 2.44
C PHE A 98 3.76 -8.60 1.40
N SER A 99 3.90 -8.26 0.12
CA SER A 99 3.17 -8.94 -0.95
C SER A 99 3.47 -10.43 -0.99
N ARG A 100 4.76 -10.81 -0.96
CA ARG A 100 5.17 -12.23 -0.90
C ARG A 100 4.58 -12.93 0.32
N ALA A 101 4.67 -12.32 1.49
CA ALA A 101 4.17 -12.92 2.73
C ALA A 101 2.63 -13.05 2.73
N ALA A 102 1.91 -12.07 2.17
CA ALA A 102 0.47 -12.11 2.03
C ALA A 102 0.02 -13.20 1.04
N VAL A 103 0.67 -13.35 -0.12
CA VAL A 103 0.37 -14.46 -1.05
C VAL A 103 0.50 -15.80 -0.33
N TRP A 104 1.60 -16.02 0.39
CA TRP A 104 1.80 -17.26 1.15
C TRP A 104 0.75 -17.48 2.23
N GLU A 105 0.35 -16.43 2.95
CA GLU A 105 -0.69 -16.51 3.97
C GLU A 105 -2.06 -16.80 3.35
N MET A 106 -2.42 -16.15 2.25
CA MET A 106 -3.66 -16.38 1.49
C MET A 106 -3.73 -17.83 0.96
N MET A 107 -2.62 -18.35 0.42
CA MET A 107 -2.54 -19.74 -0.03
C MET A 107 -2.68 -20.72 1.14
N ALA A 108 -1.95 -20.50 2.24
CA ALA A 108 -1.98 -21.37 3.41
C ALA A 108 -3.38 -21.44 4.06
N ASN A 109 -4.15 -20.35 3.98
CA ASN A 109 -5.49 -20.24 4.59
C ASN A 109 -6.63 -20.37 3.57
N ARG A 110 -6.34 -20.79 2.33
CA ARG A 110 -7.32 -21.03 1.26
C ARG A 110 -8.26 -19.84 1.04
N THR A 111 -7.71 -18.63 1.03
CA THR A 111 -8.43 -17.44 0.60
C THR A 111 -8.91 -17.66 -0.84
N THR A 112 -10.19 -17.40 -1.11
CA THR A 112 -10.82 -17.64 -2.43
C THR A 112 -11.10 -16.35 -3.19
N ASN A 113 -10.89 -15.20 -2.56
CA ASN A 113 -11.02 -13.88 -3.18
C ASN A 113 -10.01 -12.92 -2.55
N GLY A 114 -8.73 -13.18 -2.81
CA GLY A 114 -7.62 -12.39 -2.29
C GLY A 114 -7.39 -11.12 -3.09
N HIS A 115 -6.96 -10.04 -2.44
CA HIS A 115 -6.58 -8.81 -3.13
C HIS A 115 -5.26 -8.27 -2.59
N ILE A 116 -4.33 -7.96 -3.49
CA ILE A 116 -3.12 -7.20 -3.20
C ILE A 116 -3.21 -5.88 -3.96
N ILE A 117 -3.29 -4.78 -3.21
CA ILE A 117 -3.41 -3.45 -3.78
C ILE A 117 -2.16 -2.66 -3.43
N THR A 118 -1.45 -2.18 -4.44
CA THR A 118 -0.28 -1.34 -4.26
C THR A 118 -0.61 0.10 -4.62
N ILE A 119 -0.30 1.03 -3.72
CA ILE A 119 -0.40 2.47 -3.99
C ILE A 119 0.93 2.94 -4.56
N SER A 120 0.91 3.53 -5.74
CA SER A 120 2.11 4.10 -6.36
C SER A 120 1.88 5.52 -6.86
N SER A 121 2.95 6.31 -6.99
CA SER A 121 2.83 7.64 -7.62
C SER A 121 2.69 7.50 -9.15
N LEU A 122 1.89 8.34 -9.79
CA LEU A 122 1.94 8.60 -11.24
C LEU A 122 2.81 9.83 -11.49
N ILE A 123 3.56 9.83 -12.60
CA ILE A 123 4.39 10.97 -13.03
C ILE A 123 4.14 11.18 -14.52
N GLY A 124 3.72 12.38 -14.89
CA GLY A 124 3.87 12.87 -16.25
C GLY A 124 5.28 13.43 -16.45
N LYS A 125 5.73 13.54 -17.70
CA LYS A 125 7.03 14.16 -18.06
C LYS A 125 7.22 15.57 -17.46
N GLN A 126 6.11 16.24 -17.13
CA GLN A 126 6.01 17.58 -16.56
C GLN A 126 6.25 17.62 -15.04
N ASP A 127 6.11 16.48 -14.34
CA ASP A 127 6.27 16.36 -12.89
C ASP A 127 7.69 15.95 -12.48
N MET A 128 8.55 15.67 -13.47
CA MET A 128 9.95 15.37 -13.26
C MET A 128 10.71 16.64 -12.87
N ASN A 129 11.24 16.66 -11.65
CA ASN A 129 12.13 17.73 -11.20
C ASN A 129 13.47 17.12 -10.75
N ALA A 130 14.50 17.97 -10.64
CA ALA A 130 15.85 17.54 -10.31
C ALA A 130 16.00 16.93 -8.90
N PHE A 131 14.95 16.93 -8.07
CA PHE A 131 15.00 16.59 -6.66
C PHE A 131 14.15 15.36 -6.28
N SER A 132 13.35 14.83 -7.20
CA SER A 132 12.48 13.68 -6.93
C SER A 132 12.99 12.37 -7.52
N GLY A 133 14.03 12.40 -8.36
CA GLY A 133 14.44 11.28 -9.23
C GLY A 133 14.52 9.91 -8.54
N ALA A 134 15.14 9.80 -7.36
CA ALA A 134 15.23 8.52 -6.65
C ALA A 134 13.89 8.03 -6.13
N TYR A 135 13.05 8.92 -5.59
CA TYR A 135 11.70 8.56 -5.15
C TYR A 135 10.87 8.07 -6.34
N LEU A 136 10.92 8.79 -7.47
CA LEU A 136 10.24 8.41 -8.69
C LEU A 136 10.69 7.01 -9.16
N ALA A 137 12.00 6.75 -9.16
CA ALA A 137 12.56 5.45 -9.51
C ALA A 137 12.03 4.33 -8.60
N THR A 138 11.86 4.58 -7.29
CA THR A 138 11.28 3.56 -6.39
C THR A 138 9.83 3.25 -6.73
N HIS A 139 9.01 4.23 -7.10
CA HIS A 139 7.62 3.98 -7.50
C HIS A 139 7.51 3.32 -8.87
N ASP A 140 8.43 3.62 -9.79
CA ASP A 140 8.55 2.90 -11.07
C ASP A 140 8.90 1.43 -10.85
N ALA A 141 9.85 1.15 -9.96
CA ALA A 141 10.20 -0.22 -9.57
C ALA A 141 9.01 -0.95 -8.94
N VAL A 142 8.31 -0.31 -7.99
CA VAL A 142 7.12 -0.88 -7.34
C VAL A 142 6.00 -1.18 -8.34
N ARG A 143 5.78 -0.31 -9.34
CA ARG A 143 4.82 -0.57 -10.42
C ARG A 143 5.18 -1.82 -11.19
N ARG A 144 6.44 -1.93 -11.64
CA ARG A 144 6.90 -3.11 -12.36
C ARG A 144 6.81 -4.38 -11.51
N LEU A 145 7.15 -4.32 -10.23
CA LEU A 145 7.01 -5.45 -9.31
C LEU A 145 5.55 -5.88 -9.13
N THR A 146 4.62 -4.92 -9.12
CA THR A 146 3.18 -5.19 -9.04
C THR A 146 2.70 -5.90 -10.32
N ASP A 147 3.10 -5.43 -11.50
CA ASP A 147 2.75 -6.08 -12.78
C ASP A 147 3.27 -7.52 -12.84
N VAL A 148 4.51 -7.75 -12.38
CA VAL A 148 5.12 -9.09 -12.37
C VAL A 148 4.41 -10.00 -11.38
N LEU A 149 4.07 -9.51 -10.19
CA LEU A 149 3.31 -10.28 -9.22
C LEU A 149 1.92 -10.66 -9.75
N GLU A 150 1.24 -9.74 -10.46
CA GLU A 150 -0.03 -10.04 -11.12
C GLU A 150 0.12 -11.18 -12.14
N ALA A 151 1.17 -11.14 -12.97
CA ALA A 151 1.45 -12.21 -13.92
C ALA A 151 1.72 -13.55 -13.20
N GLU A 152 2.51 -13.54 -12.12
CA GLU A 152 2.87 -14.73 -11.34
C GLU A 152 1.62 -15.39 -10.71
N VAL A 153 0.73 -14.61 -10.09
CA VAL A 153 -0.49 -15.17 -9.48
C VAL A 153 -1.47 -15.69 -10.52
N LYS A 154 -1.56 -15.05 -11.69
CA LYS A 154 -2.41 -15.49 -12.81
C LYS A 154 -1.89 -16.77 -13.45
N GLU A 155 -0.58 -16.86 -13.71
CA GLU A 155 0.06 -18.07 -14.23
C GLU A 155 -0.15 -19.25 -13.27
N SER A 156 -0.09 -18.98 -11.96
CA SER A 156 -0.29 -19.98 -10.91
C SER A 156 -1.77 -20.28 -10.61
N LEU A 157 -2.73 -19.65 -11.31
CA LEU A 157 -4.18 -19.77 -11.08
C LEU A 157 -4.58 -19.56 -9.61
N LEU A 158 -3.87 -18.70 -8.90
CA LEU A 158 -4.19 -18.38 -7.52
C LEU A 158 -5.40 -17.46 -7.47
N PRO A 159 -6.34 -17.65 -6.54
CA PRO A 159 -7.54 -16.82 -6.34
C PRO A 159 -7.23 -15.45 -5.72
N ILE A 160 -6.27 -14.73 -6.30
CA ILE A 160 -5.72 -13.46 -5.82
C ILE A 160 -5.68 -12.47 -6.99
N SER A 161 -6.31 -11.32 -6.82
CA SER A 161 -6.16 -10.17 -7.71
C SER A 161 -5.02 -9.27 -7.24
N VAL A 162 -4.29 -8.68 -8.18
CA VAL A 162 -3.19 -7.75 -7.90
C VAL A 162 -3.45 -6.48 -8.68
N ASN A 163 -3.54 -5.36 -7.97
CA ASN A 163 -3.93 -4.07 -8.55
C ASN A 163 -2.97 -2.95 -8.12
N ASN A 164 -2.83 -1.93 -8.98
CA ASN A 164 -2.04 -0.75 -8.68
C ASN A 164 -2.90 0.52 -8.76
N ILE A 165 -3.07 1.22 -7.64
CA ILE A 165 -3.74 2.52 -7.61
C ILE A 165 -2.68 3.61 -7.72
N ARG A 166 -2.77 4.36 -8.81
CA ARG A 166 -1.77 5.37 -9.17
C ARG A 166 -2.25 6.75 -8.74
N THR A 167 -1.50 7.39 -7.85
CA THR A 167 -1.83 8.69 -7.29
C THR A 167 -1.00 9.78 -7.96
N SER A 168 -1.62 10.85 -8.45
CA SER A 168 -0.90 12.08 -8.79
C SER A 168 -0.64 12.86 -7.50
N HIS A 169 0.59 12.79 -6.98
CA HIS A 169 0.94 13.57 -5.80
C HIS A 169 1.53 14.92 -6.20
N ARG A 170 0.77 16.01 -6.05
CA ARG A 170 1.33 17.37 -5.96
C ARG A 170 2.00 17.60 -4.60
N LEU A 171 3.03 16.82 -4.25
CA LEU A 171 3.86 17.13 -3.07
C LEU A 171 4.79 18.34 -3.30
N VAL A 172 4.90 18.82 -4.56
CA VAL A 172 5.87 19.87 -4.97
C VAL A 172 5.21 21.21 -5.35
N ALA A 173 3.88 21.29 -5.47
CA ALA A 173 3.23 22.42 -6.15
C ALA A 173 2.74 23.56 -5.25
N LYS A 174 3.33 23.82 -4.07
CA LYS A 174 3.08 25.08 -3.37
C LYS A 174 3.83 26.29 -3.94
N LYS A 175 4.66 26.13 -4.99
CA LYS A 175 5.57 27.21 -5.46
C LYS A 175 5.47 27.66 -6.93
N HIS A 176 4.71 27.00 -7.81
CA HIS A 176 4.63 27.43 -9.22
C HIS A 176 3.18 27.66 -9.65
N LYS A 177 2.87 28.92 -10.00
CA LYS A 177 1.51 29.46 -10.21
C LYS A 177 0.91 29.17 -11.60
N ASP A 178 1.65 28.56 -12.52
CA ASP A 178 1.36 28.74 -13.96
C ASP A 178 0.99 27.46 -14.73
N HIS A 179 0.39 26.43 -14.13
CA HIS A 179 0.01 25.22 -14.90
C HIS A 179 -1.45 24.79 -14.66
N ILE A 180 -2.09 24.37 -15.77
CA ILE A 180 -3.47 23.87 -15.94
C ILE A 180 -3.87 22.96 -14.76
N PRO A 181 -5.03 23.18 -14.11
CA PRO A 181 -5.44 22.40 -12.94
C PRO A 181 -5.77 20.96 -13.35
N ILE A 182 -4.83 20.05 -13.15
CA ILE A 182 -5.15 18.62 -13.01
C ILE A 182 -5.76 18.48 -11.61
N GLN A 183 -6.96 17.94 -11.51
CA GLN A 183 -7.66 17.76 -10.24
C GLN A 183 -6.83 16.86 -9.31
N ASP A 184 -6.51 17.36 -8.11
CA ASP A 184 -5.75 16.62 -7.12
C ASP A 184 -6.60 15.43 -6.62
N ILE A 185 -6.05 14.22 -6.66
CA ILE A 185 -6.70 13.02 -6.11
C ILE A 185 -6.71 13.10 -4.58
N THR A 186 -7.86 12.91 -3.96
CA THR A 186 -8.01 12.99 -2.50
C THR A 186 -7.76 11.61 -1.83
N PRO A 187 -7.42 11.57 -0.53
CA PRO A 187 -7.41 10.31 0.23
C PRO A 187 -8.74 9.55 0.14
N GLU A 188 -9.87 10.27 0.07
CA GLU A 188 -11.20 9.70 -0.08
C GLU A 188 -11.38 9.05 -1.46
N ASP A 189 -10.85 9.65 -2.52
CA ASP A 189 -10.86 9.05 -3.87
C ASP A 189 -10.01 7.78 -3.92
N ILE A 190 -8.85 7.79 -3.28
CA ILE A 190 -7.99 6.60 -3.14
C ILE A 190 -8.73 5.51 -2.36
N ALA A 191 -9.38 5.86 -1.24
CA ALA A 191 -10.15 4.91 -0.44
C ALA A 191 -11.32 4.31 -1.23
N LYS A 192 -12.03 5.11 -2.03
CA LYS A 192 -13.09 4.64 -2.95
C LYS A 192 -12.53 3.71 -4.02
N ALA A 193 -11.39 4.04 -4.62
CA ALA A 193 -10.74 3.19 -5.61
C ALA A 193 -10.32 1.83 -5.02
N ILE A 194 -9.80 1.82 -3.79
CA ILE A 194 -9.49 0.60 -3.06
C ILE A 194 -10.76 -0.23 -2.83
N CYS A 195 -11.83 0.41 -2.34
CA CYS A 195 -13.10 -0.26 -2.09
C CYS A 195 -13.70 -0.87 -3.37
N LEU A 196 -13.64 -0.13 -4.48
CA LEU A 196 -14.06 -0.61 -5.78
C LEU A 196 -13.25 -1.84 -6.22
N ALA A 197 -11.91 -1.76 -6.14
CA ALA A 197 -11.03 -2.87 -6.52
C ALA A 197 -11.28 -4.15 -5.69
N VAL A 198 -11.65 -4.00 -4.41
CA VAL A 198 -12.01 -5.14 -3.54
C VAL A 198 -13.42 -5.66 -3.86
N SER A 199 -14.35 -4.81 -4.29
CA SER A 199 -15.73 -5.22 -4.60
C SER A 199 -15.89 -5.94 -5.95
N LEU A 200 -14.90 -5.83 -6.83
CA LEU A 200 -14.92 -6.50 -8.12
C LEU A 200 -14.55 -7.98 -7.88
N ASP A 201 -15.56 -8.84 -7.87
CA ASP A 201 -15.35 -10.28 -7.92
C ASP A 201 -14.56 -10.62 -9.18
N HIS A 202 -13.48 -11.38 -9.03
CA HIS A 202 -12.77 -11.94 -10.16
C HIS A 202 -13.32 -13.33 -10.45
N PRO A 203 -14.04 -13.49 -11.59
CA PRO A 203 -14.38 -14.81 -12.07
C PRO A 203 -13.06 -15.42 -12.56
N TYR A 204 -12.57 -16.42 -11.87
CA TYR A 204 -11.79 -17.44 -12.58
C TYR A 204 -12.74 -18.17 -13.52
#